data_AF-A0A8J5I4J8-F1
#
_entry.id   AF-A0A8J5I4J8-F1
#
_cell.length_a   1.000
_cell.length_b   1.000
_cell.length_c   1.000
_cell.angle_alpha   90.00
_cell.angle_beta   90.00
_cell.angle_gamma   90.00
#
_symmetry.space_group_name_H-M   'P 1'
#
loop_
_entity.id
_entity.type
_entity.pdbx_description
1 polymer ?
#
loop_
_entity_poly.entity_id
_entity_poly.type
_entity_poly.pdbx_seq_one_letter_code
_entity_poly.pdbx_strand_id
1 'polypeptide(L)'
;MEVGKENGLTHGRGASGGEGGCSGRKRPRAAESGDFFDGLPDELVVSILCKLSASAERPSDLISVLTVCKRLNRLGLDPAVLSKASADLLAVRANRWSVSSNRFLQRCADAGSPEACYMLGMILFYCLRNREGGVWLMAMAALKNHAAALFSLAVIHFNGSGKLKSDRNPKVGVLLCTRAASLCYVDAMRLLGYCFLDGHGVHRDVSEGNDYLLLANAREFSAFLHYSPSSPLRHTRRLRSLSEGLDLWRTTPPPEPHPANRFLVEWFATRSGDENGEGLGTCSNGGCGRPETRRHEFSMCSACGLARYCSRACQATHWKYSHKAECTPINQWLDAGIMADEAPLEGGAGGAELVLD
;
A
#
# COMPACT_ATOMS: atom_id res chain seq x y z
N MET A 1 -17.02 -24.66 -62.50
CA MET A 1 -16.45 -25.98 -62.15
C MET A 1 -17.12 -26.39 -60.85
N GLU A 2 -18.00 -27.37 -60.99
CA GLU A 2 -19.02 -27.89 -60.06
C GLU A 2 -18.39 -28.60 -58.83
N VAL A 3 -18.99 -28.51 -57.62
CA VAL A 3 -19.95 -29.47 -56.98
C VAL A 3 -19.42 -30.91 -57.06
N GLY A 4 -19.29 -31.75 -56.03
CA GLY A 4 -19.99 -31.96 -54.76
C GLY A 4 -20.31 -33.46 -54.64
N LYS A 5 -20.18 -34.02 -53.43
CA LYS A 5 -20.98 -35.13 -52.86
C LYS A 5 -20.90 -36.60 -53.37
N GLU A 6 -20.93 -37.49 -52.36
CA GLU A 6 -21.61 -38.81 -52.29
C GLU A 6 -20.97 -39.97 -53.08
N ASN A 7 -21.06 -41.26 -52.74
CA ASN A 7 -21.52 -42.11 -51.64
C ASN A 7 -21.20 -43.56 -52.10
N GLY A 8 -21.26 -44.55 -51.20
CA GLY A 8 -21.83 -45.85 -51.59
C GLY A 8 -21.00 -47.11 -51.37
N LEU A 9 -21.33 -47.80 -50.28
CA LEU A 9 -21.10 -49.22 -50.02
C LEU A 9 -21.79 -50.15 -51.04
N THR A 10 -21.35 -51.42 -51.07
CA THR A 10 -22.09 -52.73 -51.07
C THR A 10 -21.23 -53.76 -51.82
N HIS A 11 -21.16 -55.08 -51.61
CA HIS A 11 -21.71 -56.17 -50.77
C HIS A 11 -20.69 -57.35 -50.97
N GLY A 12 -20.57 -58.44 -50.22
CA GLY A 12 -21.33 -59.05 -49.13
C GLY A 12 -20.84 -60.50 -48.84
N ARG A 13 -21.40 -61.06 -47.75
CA ARG A 13 -21.73 -62.47 -47.43
C ARG A 13 -20.69 -63.52 -46.97
N GLY A 14 -21.08 -64.14 -45.84
CA GLY A 14 -20.96 -65.57 -45.48
C GLY A 14 -19.91 -65.86 -44.39
N ALA A 15 -20.11 -66.68 -43.36
CA ALA A 15 -21.23 -67.38 -42.73
C ALA A 15 -20.71 -68.02 -41.41
N SER A 16 -21.60 -68.19 -40.42
CA SER A 16 -21.67 -69.25 -39.39
C SER A 16 -20.49 -69.59 -38.45
N GLY A 17 -20.80 -69.65 -37.14
CA GLY A 17 -20.23 -70.66 -36.24
C GLY A 17 -20.19 -70.29 -34.75
N GLY A 18 -21.00 -70.95 -33.92
CA GLY A 18 -20.54 -71.53 -32.65
C GLY A 18 -20.82 -70.77 -31.35
N GLU A 19 -21.75 -71.32 -30.58
CA GLU A 19 -22.08 -70.98 -29.20
C GLU A 19 -20.92 -71.21 -28.21
N GLY A 20 -20.92 -70.46 -27.12
CA GLY A 20 -19.96 -70.64 -26.01
C GLY A 20 -20.27 -69.70 -24.86
N GLY A 21 -21.34 -69.98 -24.12
CA GLY A 21 -21.70 -69.25 -22.92
C GLY A 21 -20.63 -69.37 -21.85
N CYS A 22 -20.18 -68.24 -21.32
CA CYS A 22 -19.54 -68.16 -20.02
C CYS A 22 -20.12 -66.97 -19.27
N SER A 23 -20.98 -67.28 -18.30
CA SER A 23 -21.65 -66.34 -17.40
C SER A 23 -20.63 -65.68 -16.47
N GLY A 24 -19.89 -64.71 -16.99
CA GLY A 24 -19.17 -63.75 -16.16
C GLY A 24 -20.19 -62.84 -15.49
N ARG A 25 -20.45 -63.05 -14.19
CA ARG A 25 -21.15 -62.07 -13.35
C ARG A 25 -20.53 -60.70 -13.61
N LYS A 26 -21.26 -59.81 -14.29
CA LYS A 26 -20.88 -58.40 -14.41
C LYS A 26 -20.75 -57.88 -12.99
N ARG A 27 -19.51 -57.61 -12.55
CA ARG A 27 -19.29 -56.77 -11.36
C ARG A 27 -20.12 -55.51 -11.58
N PRO A 28 -20.93 -55.07 -10.59
CA PRO A 28 -21.58 -53.78 -10.71
C PRO A 28 -20.48 -52.76 -10.98
N ARG A 29 -20.65 -51.93 -12.02
CA ARG A 29 -19.78 -50.78 -12.24
C ARG A 29 -19.70 -50.06 -10.91
N ALA A 30 -18.52 -50.06 -10.30
CA ALA A 30 -18.25 -49.18 -9.17
C ALA A 30 -18.70 -47.80 -9.64
N ALA A 31 -19.64 -47.20 -8.92
CA ALA A 31 -19.98 -45.81 -9.10
C ALA A 31 -18.63 -45.07 -9.18
N GLU A 32 -18.37 -44.37 -10.28
CA GLU A 32 -17.21 -43.51 -10.39
C GLU A 32 -17.27 -42.59 -9.17
N SER A 33 -16.44 -42.87 -8.17
CA SER A 33 -16.24 -41.97 -7.04
C SER A 33 -15.44 -40.81 -7.61
N GLY A 34 -16.12 -39.96 -8.39
CA GLY A 34 -15.57 -38.67 -8.80
C GLY A 34 -15.07 -37.98 -7.53
N ASP A 35 -13.86 -37.47 -7.57
CA ASP A 35 -13.31 -36.67 -6.48
C ASP A 35 -14.37 -35.64 -6.09
N PHE A 36 -14.76 -35.62 -4.80
CA PHE A 36 -15.78 -34.70 -4.30
C PHE A 36 -15.42 -33.24 -4.64
N PHE A 37 -14.13 -32.96 -4.84
CA PHE A 37 -13.65 -31.67 -5.33
C PHE A 37 -14.12 -31.35 -6.75
N ASP A 38 -14.04 -32.29 -7.70
CA ASP A 38 -14.44 -32.09 -9.10
C ASP A 38 -15.96 -31.87 -9.25
N GLY A 39 -16.74 -32.37 -8.29
CA GLY A 39 -18.18 -32.11 -8.21
C GLY A 39 -18.59 -30.74 -7.67
N LEU A 40 -17.66 -29.96 -7.08
CA LEU A 40 -17.98 -28.62 -6.56
C LEU A 40 -18.30 -27.64 -7.71
N PRO A 41 -19.31 -26.78 -7.59
CA PRO A 41 -19.50 -25.67 -8.53
C PRO A 41 -18.33 -24.67 -8.50
N ASP A 42 -17.89 -24.20 -9.66
CA ASP A 42 -16.80 -23.21 -9.79
C ASP A 42 -17.11 -21.92 -9.01
N GLU A 43 -18.38 -21.50 -8.92
CA GLU A 43 -18.83 -20.35 -8.14
C GLU A 43 -18.50 -20.47 -6.63
N LEU A 44 -18.66 -21.67 -6.06
CA LEU A 44 -18.32 -21.90 -4.64
C LEU A 44 -16.81 -21.83 -4.44
N VAL A 45 -16.05 -22.39 -5.37
CA VAL A 45 -14.59 -22.33 -5.32
C VAL A 45 -14.10 -20.89 -5.45
N VAL A 46 -14.63 -20.11 -6.40
CA VAL A 46 -14.33 -18.68 -6.54
C VAL A 46 -14.68 -17.90 -5.28
N SER A 47 -15.84 -18.17 -4.67
CA SER A 47 -16.24 -17.54 -3.39
C SER A 47 -15.23 -17.81 -2.26
N ILE A 48 -14.75 -19.05 -2.14
CA ILE A 48 -13.71 -19.43 -1.17
C ILE A 48 -12.40 -18.70 -1.48
N LEU A 49 -11.99 -18.67 -2.75
CA LEU A 49 -10.76 -18.02 -3.19
C LEU A 49 -10.82 -16.49 -3.01
N CYS A 50 -11.98 -15.86 -3.18
CA CYS A 50 -12.19 -14.45 -2.85
C CYS A 50 -11.94 -14.17 -1.36
N LYS A 51 -12.42 -15.05 -0.47
CA LYS A 51 -12.17 -14.93 0.97
C LYS A 51 -10.69 -15.12 1.29
N LEU A 52 -10.05 -16.14 0.71
CA LEU A 52 -8.62 -16.36 0.84
C LEU A 52 -7.82 -15.14 0.36
N SER A 53 -8.15 -14.60 -0.82
CA SER A 53 -7.49 -13.44 -1.41
C SER A 53 -7.61 -12.19 -0.51
N ALA A 54 -8.76 -12.02 0.15
CA ALA A 54 -9.02 -10.91 1.07
C ALA A 54 -8.38 -11.07 2.45
N SER A 55 -8.15 -12.30 2.92
CA SER A 55 -7.61 -12.58 4.25
C SER A 55 -6.20 -13.16 4.25
N ALA A 56 -5.57 -13.32 3.09
CA ALA A 56 -4.22 -13.85 2.98
C ALA A 56 -3.23 -12.90 3.66
N GLU A 57 -2.30 -13.49 4.43
CA GLU A 57 -1.27 -12.77 5.18
C GLU A 57 0.06 -12.76 4.43
N ARG A 58 0.20 -13.60 3.39
CA ARG A 58 1.41 -13.67 2.55
C ARG A 58 1.07 -13.99 1.10
N PRO A 59 1.90 -13.57 0.13
CA PRO A 59 1.72 -13.93 -1.27
C PRO A 59 1.69 -15.46 -1.52
N SER A 60 2.38 -16.23 -0.68
CA SER A 60 2.43 -17.69 -0.76
C SER A 60 1.04 -18.34 -0.62
N ASP A 61 0.12 -17.73 0.11
CA ASP A 61 -1.16 -18.36 0.47
C ASP A 61 -2.01 -18.62 -0.77
N LEU A 62 -2.07 -17.65 -1.70
CA LEU A 62 -2.72 -17.85 -2.99
C LEU A 62 -1.84 -18.63 -3.96
N ILE A 63 -0.53 -18.33 -4.02
CA ILE A 63 0.38 -18.98 -4.97
C ILE A 63 0.38 -20.50 -4.79
N SER A 64 0.44 -20.99 -3.56
CA SER A 64 0.39 -22.43 -3.27
C SER A 64 -0.88 -23.05 -3.83
N VAL A 65 -2.05 -22.41 -3.68
CA VAL A 65 -3.32 -22.86 -4.25
C VAL A 65 -3.29 -22.89 -5.78
N LEU A 66 -2.72 -21.87 -6.41
CA LEU A 66 -2.57 -21.80 -7.87
C LEU A 66 -1.67 -22.91 -8.45
N THR A 67 -0.80 -23.50 -7.64
CA THR A 67 0.11 -24.58 -8.07
C THR A 67 -0.48 -25.98 -7.93
N VAL A 68 -1.60 -26.14 -7.21
CA VAL A 68 -2.18 -27.47 -6.91
C VAL A 68 -2.71 -28.15 -8.19
N CYS A 69 -3.56 -27.48 -8.95
CA CYS A 69 -4.15 -28.05 -10.16
C CYS A 69 -4.57 -26.97 -11.16
N LYS A 70 -4.81 -27.39 -12.42
CA LYS A 70 -5.22 -26.48 -13.51
C LYS A 70 -6.54 -25.75 -13.19
N ARG A 71 -7.47 -26.41 -12.51
CA ARG A 71 -8.76 -25.82 -12.14
C ARG A 71 -8.59 -24.69 -11.12
N LEU A 72 -7.86 -24.94 -10.03
CA LEU A 72 -7.54 -23.91 -9.03
C LEU A 72 -6.68 -22.78 -9.61
N ASN A 73 -5.75 -23.10 -10.51
CA ASN A 73 -4.98 -22.08 -11.22
C ASN A 73 -5.88 -21.13 -12.00
N ARG A 74 -6.82 -21.67 -12.79
CA ARG A 74 -7.77 -20.88 -13.57
C ARG A 74 -8.68 -20.04 -12.66
N LEU A 75 -9.29 -20.66 -11.65
CA LEU A 75 -10.28 -20.01 -10.78
C LEU A 75 -9.65 -19.01 -9.81
N GLY A 76 -8.44 -19.27 -9.31
CA GLY A 76 -7.73 -18.33 -8.43
C GLY A 76 -7.18 -17.11 -9.16
N LEU A 77 -7.13 -17.16 -10.49
CA LEU A 77 -6.76 -16.05 -11.36
C LEU A 77 -7.98 -15.37 -12.00
N ASP A 78 -9.18 -15.72 -11.54
CA ASP A 78 -10.43 -15.06 -11.93
C ASP A 78 -10.46 -13.60 -11.44
N PRO A 79 -10.96 -12.64 -12.25
CA PRO A 79 -11.03 -11.24 -11.86
C PRO A 79 -11.74 -11.01 -10.52
N ALA A 80 -12.77 -11.79 -10.18
CA ALA A 80 -13.45 -11.66 -8.89
C ALA A 80 -12.48 -11.92 -7.72
N VAL A 81 -11.64 -12.95 -7.82
CA VAL A 81 -10.64 -13.29 -6.80
C VAL A 81 -9.55 -12.22 -6.72
N LEU A 82 -9.03 -11.80 -7.87
CA LEU A 82 -7.95 -10.81 -7.94
C LEU A 82 -8.40 -9.41 -7.44
N SER A 83 -9.66 -9.05 -7.67
CA SER A 83 -10.25 -7.79 -7.16
C SER A 83 -10.27 -7.69 -5.63
N LYS A 84 -10.16 -8.84 -4.94
CA LYS A 84 -10.20 -8.95 -3.47
C LYS A 84 -8.82 -9.08 -2.82
N ALA A 85 -7.75 -9.00 -3.60
CA ALA A 85 -6.39 -9.15 -3.09
C ALA A 85 -6.08 -8.17 -1.95
N SER A 86 -5.68 -8.70 -0.79
CA SER A 86 -5.24 -7.93 0.38
C SER A 86 -3.87 -7.29 0.16
N ALA A 87 -3.50 -6.31 1.01
CA ALA A 87 -2.19 -5.66 0.97
C ALA A 87 -1.07 -6.67 1.19
N ASP A 88 -1.27 -7.61 2.12
CA ASP A 88 -0.30 -8.63 2.49
C ASP A 88 -0.13 -9.70 1.40
N LEU A 89 -1.21 -10.06 0.70
CA LEU A 89 -1.13 -10.92 -0.47
C LEU A 89 -0.28 -10.29 -1.58
N LEU A 90 -0.37 -8.96 -1.73
CA LEU A 90 0.33 -8.19 -2.76
C LEU A 90 1.73 -7.73 -2.30
N ALA A 91 2.14 -8.07 -1.08
CA ALA A 91 3.36 -7.57 -0.42
C ALA A 91 4.66 -8.15 -0.98
N VAL A 92 4.92 -7.93 -2.27
CA VAL A 92 6.16 -8.28 -2.96
C VAL A 92 7.32 -7.47 -2.37
N ARG A 93 8.46 -8.11 -2.13
CA ARG A 93 9.70 -7.46 -1.67
C ARG A 93 10.47 -6.87 -2.85
N ALA A 94 11.18 -5.75 -2.65
CA ALA A 94 11.86 -5.06 -3.75
C ALA A 94 12.96 -5.93 -4.40
N ASN A 95 13.66 -6.73 -3.60
CA ASN A 95 14.68 -7.68 -4.09
C ASN A 95 14.11 -8.89 -4.84
N ARG A 96 12.79 -9.12 -4.77
CA ARG A 96 12.07 -10.18 -5.51
C ARG A 96 11.22 -9.61 -6.65
N TRP A 97 11.33 -8.31 -6.91
CA TRP A 97 10.61 -7.66 -8.00
C TRP A 97 11.05 -8.25 -9.35
N SER A 98 10.08 -8.68 -10.14
CA SER A 98 10.27 -9.36 -11.42
C SER A 98 9.15 -9.00 -12.40
N VAL A 99 9.34 -9.34 -13.68
CA VAL A 99 8.28 -9.19 -14.70
C VAL A 99 7.01 -9.94 -14.29
N SER A 100 7.15 -11.11 -13.67
CA SER A 100 6.03 -11.92 -13.19
C SER A 100 5.29 -11.26 -12.03
N SER A 101 6.01 -10.70 -11.04
CA SER A 101 5.36 -9.99 -9.93
C SER A 101 4.68 -8.71 -10.39
N ASN A 102 5.31 -7.96 -11.30
CA ASN A 102 4.69 -6.79 -11.93
C ASN A 102 3.42 -7.15 -12.70
N ARG A 103 3.49 -8.22 -13.52
CA ARG A 103 2.33 -8.71 -14.27
C ARG A 103 1.20 -9.16 -13.34
N PHE A 104 1.52 -9.81 -12.23
CA PHE A 104 0.51 -10.22 -11.25
C PHE A 104 -0.17 -9.02 -10.58
N LEU A 105 0.60 -8.02 -10.14
CA LEU A 105 0.05 -6.77 -9.61
C LEU A 105 -0.82 -6.04 -10.64
N GLN A 106 -0.35 -5.95 -11.90
CA GLN A 106 -1.11 -5.35 -12.99
C GLN A 106 -2.44 -6.07 -13.20
N ARG A 107 -2.46 -7.41 -13.21
CA ARG A 107 -3.72 -8.17 -13.33
C ARG A 107 -4.69 -7.91 -12.18
N CYS A 108 -4.18 -7.74 -10.96
CA CYS A 108 -5.02 -7.39 -9.81
C CYS A 108 -5.58 -5.96 -9.93
N ALA A 109 -4.77 -5.02 -10.42
CA ALA A 109 -5.21 -3.66 -10.70
C ALA A 109 -6.27 -3.61 -11.82
N ASP A 110 -6.06 -4.36 -12.92
CA ASP A 110 -7.00 -4.49 -14.04
C ASP A 110 -8.33 -5.13 -13.60
N ALA A 111 -8.26 -6.07 -12.64
CA ALA A 111 -9.43 -6.66 -11.99
C ALA A 111 -10.15 -5.70 -11.02
N GLY A 112 -9.61 -4.50 -10.80
CA GLY A 112 -10.21 -3.46 -9.97
C GLY A 112 -9.89 -3.56 -8.48
N SER A 113 -8.82 -4.26 -8.08
CA SER A 113 -8.35 -4.24 -6.68
C SER A 113 -7.82 -2.84 -6.33
N PRO A 114 -8.43 -2.14 -5.35
CA PRO A 114 -7.98 -0.82 -4.94
C PRO A 114 -6.57 -0.85 -4.34
N GLU A 115 -6.25 -1.95 -3.66
CA GLU A 115 -4.95 -2.19 -3.06
C GLU A 115 -3.86 -2.37 -4.13
N ALA A 116 -4.12 -3.18 -5.15
CA ALA A 116 -3.20 -3.36 -6.27
C ALA A 116 -2.99 -2.06 -7.05
N CYS A 117 -4.05 -1.30 -7.30
CA CYS A 117 -3.97 0.02 -7.90
C CYS A 117 -3.10 0.97 -7.07
N TYR A 118 -3.26 0.98 -5.74
CA TYR A 118 -2.44 1.79 -4.86
C TYR A 118 -0.97 1.38 -4.90
N MET A 119 -0.67 0.09 -4.66
CA MET A 119 0.69 -0.43 -4.63
C MET A 119 1.42 -0.21 -5.95
N LEU A 120 0.81 -0.61 -7.07
CA LEU A 120 1.39 -0.42 -8.39
C LEU A 120 1.53 1.06 -8.73
N GLY A 121 0.57 1.90 -8.32
CA GLY A 121 0.64 3.34 -8.49
C GLY A 121 1.84 3.98 -7.78
N MET A 122 2.10 3.58 -6.53
CA MET A 122 3.28 4.01 -5.77
C MET A 122 4.58 3.58 -6.44
N ILE A 123 4.66 2.33 -6.93
CA ILE A 123 5.84 1.80 -7.63
C ILE A 123 6.08 2.54 -8.95
N LEU A 124 5.04 2.74 -9.76
CA LEU A 124 5.14 3.46 -11.02
C LEU A 124 5.61 4.91 -10.80
N PHE A 125 5.03 5.59 -9.81
CA PHE A 125 5.32 6.98 -9.53
C PHE A 125 6.76 7.19 -9.04
N TYR A 126 7.17 6.47 -8.00
CA TYR A 126 8.44 6.69 -7.32
C TYR A 126 9.59 5.87 -7.91
N CYS A 127 9.38 4.58 -8.21
CA CYS A 127 10.46 3.67 -8.58
C CYS A 127 10.72 3.63 -10.09
N LEU A 128 9.65 3.59 -10.89
CA LEU A 128 9.76 3.39 -12.35
C LEU A 128 9.64 4.69 -13.15
N ARG A 129 9.54 5.84 -12.47
CA ARG A 129 9.44 7.19 -13.06
C ARG A 129 8.27 7.36 -14.05
N ASN A 130 7.27 6.48 -14.02
CA ASN A 130 6.01 6.63 -14.74
C ASN A 130 5.00 7.38 -13.84
N ARG A 131 5.21 8.69 -13.71
CA ARG A 131 4.45 9.54 -12.79
C ARG A 131 2.96 9.62 -13.15
N GLU A 132 2.64 9.76 -14.43
CA GLU A 132 1.25 9.87 -14.90
C GLU A 132 0.49 8.56 -14.66
N GLY A 133 1.06 7.42 -15.04
CA GLY A 133 0.47 6.11 -14.76
C GLY A 133 0.35 5.85 -13.24
N GLY A 134 1.34 6.28 -12.47
CA GLY A 134 1.32 6.18 -11.01
C GLY A 134 0.18 6.97 -10.36
N VAL A 135 0.03 8.25 -10.73
CA VAL A 135 -1.08 9.11 -10.26
C VAL A 135 -2.43 8.54 -10.70
N TRP A 136 -2.54 8.07 -11.94
CA TRP A 136 -3.79 7.50 -12.46
C TRP A 136 -4.23 6.27 -11.66
N LEU A 137 -3.33 5.31 -11.41
CA LEU A 137 -3.65 4.13 -10.61
C LEU A 137 -4.01 4.49 -9.15
N MET A 138 -3.27 5.40 -8.52
CA MET A 138 -3.62 5.88 -7.19
C MET A 138 -4.99 6.58 -7.17
N ALA A 139 -5.35 7.31 -8.24
CA ALA A 139 -6.67 7.92 -8.37
C ALA A 139 -7.78 6.87 -8.50
N MET A 140 -7.55 5.78 -9.24
CA MET A 140 -8.49 4.65 -9.32
C MET A 140 -8.72 4.00 -7.95
N ALA A 141 -7.66 3.81 -7.16
CA ALA A 141 -7.78 3.35 -5.78
C ALA A 141 -8.54 4.36 -4.90
N ALA A 142 -8.23 5.65 -5.02
CA ALA A 142 -8.88 6.72 -4.27
C ALA A 142 -10.39 6.84 -4.56
N LEU A 143 -10.82 6.60 -5.82
CA LEU A 143 -12.24 6.55 -6.20
C LEU A 143 -13.00 5.45 -5.43
N LYS A 144 -12.31 4.38 -5.03
CA LYS A 144 -12.84 3.29 -4.21
C LYS A 144 -12.66 3.51 -2.70
N ASN A 145 -12.43 4.75 -2.26
CA ASN A 145 -12.17 5.12 -0.87
C ASN A 145 -10.93 4.44 -0.27
N HIS A 146 -9.89 4.21 -1.07
CA HIS A 146 -8.61 3.73 -0.55
C HIS A 146 -7.86 4.84 0.19
N ALA A 147 -7.86 4.80 1.52
CA ALA A 147 -7.39 5.88 2.37
C ALA A 147 -5.90 6.23 2.16
N ALA A 148 -5.03 5.23 2.05
CA ALA A 148 -3.60 5.45 1.80
C ALA A 148 -3.32 6.03 0.40
N ALA A 149 -4.19 5.75 -0.58
CA ALA A 149 -4.07 6.32 -1.93
C ALA A 149 -4.49 7.79 -1.94
N LEU A 150 -5.61 8.11 -1.28
CA LEU A 150 -6.05 9.49 -1.06
C LEU A 150 -4.97 10.32 -0.37
N PHE A 151 -4.36 9.79 0.70
CA PHE A 151 -3.28 10.47 1.40
C PHE A 151 -2.02 10.63 0.54
N SER A 152 -1.66 9.60 -0.24
CA SER A 152 -0.49 9.69 -1.14
C SER A 152 -0.68 10.73 -2.23
N LEU A 153 -1.87 10.80 -2.84
CA LEU A 153 -2.21 11.86 -3.79
C LEU A 153 -2.20 13.23 -3.11
N ALA A 154 -2.68 13.35 -1.88
CA ALA A 154 -2.61 14.59 -1.13
C ALA A 154 -1.16 15.08 -0.98
N VAL A 155 -0.25 14.20 -0.56
CA VAL A 155 1.19 14.50 -0.44
C VAL A 155 1.80 14.92 -1.77
N ILE A 156 1.44 14.24 -2.88
CA ILE A 156 1.89 14.63 -4.22
C ILE A 156 1.37 16.04 -4.59
N HIS A 157 0.13 16.38 -4.23
CA HIS A 157 -0.41 17.73 -4.48
C HIS A 157 0.24 18.81 -3.60
N PHE A 158 0.62 18.51 -2.36
CA PHE A 158 1.35 19.45 -1.51
C PHE A 158 2.76 19.72 -2.04
N ASN A 159 3.46 18.68 -2.49
CA ASN A 159 4.85 18.79 -2.90
C ASN A 159 5.05 19.11 -4.39
N GLY A 160 4.05 18.80 -5.21
CA GLY A 160 4.09 18.84 -6.66
C GLY A 160 4.43 17.47 -7.26
N SER A 161 4.19 17.29 -8.56
CA SER A 161 4.45 16.01 -9.26
C SER A 161 5.94 15.73 -9.56
N GLY A 162 6.83 16.67 -9.21
CA GLY A 162 8.24 16.64 -9.58
C GLY A 162 8.54 17.09 -11.01
N LYS A 163 7.55 17.54 -11.80
CA LYS A 163 7.80 18.17 -13.11
C LYS A 163 8.14 19.65 -12.93
N LEU A 164 7.26 20.43 -12.30
CA LEU A 164 7.46 21.87 -12.06
C LEU A 164 7.08 22.26 -10.62
N LYS A 165 7.65 23.37 -10.11
CA LYS A 165 7.27 23.92 -8.78
C LYS A 165 5.83 24.42 -8.75
N SER A 166 5.33 24.88 -9.90
CA SER A 166 3.95 25.32 -10.10
C SER A 166 2.92 24.20 -10.02
N ASP A 167 3.33 22.92 -10.04
CA ASP A 167 2.41 21.78 -9.95
C ASP A 167 1.78 21.61 -8.55
N ARG A 168 2.29 22.36 -7.55
CA ARG A 168 1.76 22.32 -6.18
C ARG A 168 0.35 22.87 -6.16
N ASN A 169 -0.56 22.10 -5.58
CA ASN A 169 -1.92 22.51 -5.34
C ASN A 169 -2.34 22.10 -3.93
N PRO A 170 -1.94 22.86 -2.90
CA PRO A 170 -2.23 22.52 -1.51
C PRO A 170 -3.74 22.51 -1.20
N LYS A 171 -4.57 23.25 -1.96
CA LYS A 171 -6.04 23.21 -1.82
C LYS A 171 -6.61 21.83 -2.18
N VAL A 172 -6.16 21.27 -3.30
CA VAL A 172 -6.52 19.89 -3.70
C VAL A 172 -5.93 18.88 -2.72
N GLY A 173 -4.69 19.12 -2.26
CA GLY A 173 -4.04 18.35 -1.20
C GLY A 173 -4.92 18.24 0.04
N VAL A 174 -5.42 19.36 0.55
CA VAL A 174 -6.32 19.38 1.72
C VAL A 174 -7.61 18.61 1.43
N LEU A 175 -8.28 18.80 0.29
CA LEU A 175 -9.52 18.08 -0.03
C LEU A 175 -9.33 16.55 -0.01
N LEU A 176 -8.26 16.05 -0.63
CA LEU A 176 -7.92 14.64 -0.63
C LEU A 176 -7.58 14.14 0.78
N CYS A 177 -6.89 14.97 1.56
CA CYS A 177 -6.54 14.68 2.95
C CYS A 177 -7.80 14.62 3.84
N THR A 178 -8.76 15.54 3.67
CA THR A 178 -10.06 15.52 4.36
C THR A 178 -10.82 14.23 4.07
N ARG A 179 -10.82 13.77 2.80
CA ARG A 179 -11.45 12.50 2.44
C ARG A 179 -10.70 11.29 3.03
N ALA A 180 -9.38 11.32 3.14
CA ALA A 180 -8.64 10.26 3.83
C ALA A 180 -8.90 10.27 5.34
N ALA A 181 -9.00 11.45 5.96
CA ALA A 181 -9.29 11.62 7.38
C ALA A 181 -10.70 11.13 7.74
N SER A 182 -11.71 11.35 6.88
CA SER A 182 -13.06 10.81 7.11
C SER A 182 -13.12 9.28 7.06
N LEU A 183 -12.12 8.63 6.43
CA LEU A 183 -11.89 7.19 6.44
C LEU A 183 -11.03 6.74 7.63
N CYS A 184 -10.87 7.60 8.64
CA CYS A 184 -10.08 7.35 9.83
C CYS A 184 -8.57 7.18 9.60
N TYR A 185 -8.02 7.72 8.50
CA TYR A 185 -6.59 7.65 8.21
C TYR A 185 -5.82 8.65 9.06
N VAL A 186 -5.06 8.13 10.03
CA VAL A 186 -4.41 8.94 11.07
C VAL A 186 -3.43 9.96 10.50
N ASP A 187 -2.58 9.56 9.54
CA ASP A 187 -1.61 10.50 8.96
C ASP A 187 -2.31 11.64 8.21
N ALA A 188 -3.51 11.41 7.66
CA ALA A 188 -4.29 12.46 7.05
C ALA A 188 -4.86 13.44 8.09
N MET A 189 -5.40 12.92 9.20
CA MET A 189 -5.85 13.77 10.31
C MET A 189 -4.72 14.66 10.83
N ARG A 190 -3.52 14.09 11.02
CA ARG A 190 -2.34 14.86 11.43
C ARG A 190 -2.01 15.97 10.45
N LEU A 191 -1.93 15.62 9.16
CA LEU A 191 -1.58 16.58 8.12
C LEU A 191 -2.60 17.71 8.04
N LEU A 192 -3.90 17.40 8.14
CA LEU A 192 -4.97 18.41 8.22
C LEU A 192 -4.82 19.31 9.44
N GLY A 193 -4.54 18.74 10.62
CA GLY A 193 -4.27 19.50 11.83
C GLY A 193 -3.21 20.57 11.60
N TYR A 194 -2.08 20.20 11.01
CA TYR A 194 -1.03 21.16 10.64
C TYR A 194 -1.44 22.13 9.53
N CYS A 195 -2.21 21.69 8.52
CA CYS A 195 -2.74 22.58 7.48
C CYS A 195 -3.60 23.70 8.07
N PHE A 196 -4.47 23.40 9.03
CA PHE A 196 -5.32 24.39 9.71
C PHE A 196 -4.52 25.30 10.65
N LEU A 197 -3.54 24.76 11.38
CA LEU A 197 -2.66 25.54 12.25
C LEU A 197 -1.83 26.57 11.46
N ASP A 198 -1.27 26.15 10.32
CA ASP A 198 -0.34 26.94 9.51
C ASP A 198 -1.06 27.74 8.40
N GLY A 199 -2.35 27.49 8.14
CA GLY A 199 -3.09 28.06 7.00
C GLY A 199 -2.61 27.53 5.64
N HIS A 200 -2.08 26.30 5.59
CA HIS A 200 -1.49 25.73 4.38
C HIS A 200 -2.55 25.04 3.51
N GLY A 201 -3.02 25.74 2.47
CA GLY A 201 -4.04 25.25 1.54
C GLY A 201 -5.48 25.46 2.02
N VAL A 202 -5.67 25.94 3.24
CA VAL A 202 -6.95 26.31 3.88
C VAL A 202 -6.81 27.61 4.66
N HIS A 203 -7.94 28.23 5.03
CA HIS A 203 -7.91 29.31 5.98
C HIS A 203 -7.38 28.81 7.33
N ARG A 204 -6.56 29.62 7.99
CA ARG A 204 -6.02 29.27 9.31
C ARG A 204 -7.17 29.16 10.32
N ASP A 205 -7.25 28.04 11.01
CA ASP A 205 -8.16 27.80 12.12
C ASP A 205 -7.44 26.99 13.19
N VAL A 206 -7.09 27.64 14.30
CA VAL A 206 -6.30 27.00 15.35
C VAL A 206 -7.12 25.97 16.12
N SER A 207 -8.43 26.22 16.30
CA SER A 207 -9.31 25.31 17.02
C SER A 207 -9.50 24.01 16.24
N GLU A 208 -9.88 24.14 14.96
CA GLU A 208 -10.08 22.98 14.09
C GLU A 208 -8.76 22.20 13.90
N GLY A 209 -7.64 22.90 13.76
CA GLY A 209 -6.32 22.28 13.71
C GLY A 209 -5.99 21.42 14.93
N ASN A 210 -6.26 21.94 16.14
CA ASN A 210 -6.07 21.19 17.39
C ASN A 210 -7.02 19.99 17.49
N ASP A 211 -8.27 20.14 17.07
CA ASP A 211 -9.27 19.06 17.09
C ASP A 211 -8.84 17.88 16.20
N TYR A 212 -8.32 18.15 15.00
CA TYR A 212 -7.77 17.09 14.14
C TYR A 212 -6.57 16.37 14.75
N LEU A 213 -5.67 17.09 15.45
CA LEU A 213 -4.53 16.48 16.14
C LEU A 213 -4.96 15.62 17.33
N LEU A 214 -5.95 16.09 18.11
CA LEU A 214 -6.58 15.32 19.18
C LEU A 214 -7.24 14.05 18.63
N LEU A 215 -7.98 14.18 17.52
CA LEU A 215 -8.63 13.05 16.86
C LEU A 215 -7.62 12.02 16.34
N ALA A 216 -6.52 12.47 15.73
CA ALA A 216 -5.44 11.59 15.28
C ALA A 216 -4.86 10.76 16.45
N ASN A 217 -4.56 11.42 17.57
CA ASN A 217 -4.03 10.77 18.76
C ASN A 217 -5.05 9.78 19.36
N ALA A 218 -6.32 10.18 19.47
CA ALA A 218 -7.38 9.32 19.97
C ALA A 218 -7.58 8.08 19.08
N ARG A 219 -7.47 8.24 17.76
CA ARG A 219 -7.63 7.13 16.81
C ARG A 219 -6.47 6.13 16.89
N GLU A 220 -5.23 6.59 16.99
CA GLU A 220 -4.12 5.66 17.22
C GLU A 220 -4.22 4.98 18.58
N PHE A 221 -4.61 5.71 19.63
CA PHE A 221 -4.80 5.14 20.94
C PHE A 221 -5.88 4.04 20.93
N SER A 222 -7.00 4.28 20.25
CA SER A 222 -8.04 3.28 20.05
C SER A 222 -7.53 2.06 19.29
N ALA A 223 -6.76 2.26 18.21
CA ALA A 223 -6.17 1.15 17.45
C ALA A 223 -5.24 0.29 18.33
N PHE A 224 -4.44 0.93 19.19
CA PHE A 224 -3.59 0.25 20.17
C PHE A 224 -4.40 -0.63 21.13
N LEU A 225 -5.53 -0.14 21.66
CA LEU A 225 -6.38 -0.92 22.57
C LEU A 225 -7.02 -2.14 21.89
N HIS A 226 -7.27 -2.08 20.58
CA HIS A 226 -7.88 -3.18 19.82
C HIS A 226 -6.87 -4.20 19.28
N TYR A 227 -5.64 -3.80 18.94
CA TYR A 227 -4.58 -4.66 18.38
C TYR A 227 -3.75 -5.38 19.46
N SER A 228 -4.37 -5.98 20.48
CA SER A 228 -3.62 -6.78 21.46
C SER A 228 -3.95 -8.28 21.35
N PRO A 229 -3.36 -9.04 20.40
CA PRO A 229 -3.61 -10.47 20.28
C PRO A 229 -2.73 -11.32 21.23
N SER A 230 -1.67 -10.75 21.83
CA SER A 230 -0.65 -11.51 22.58
C SER A 230 -0.01 -10.76 23.77
N SER A 231 -0.64 -9.72 24.32
CA SER A 231 -0.23 -9.16 25.61
C SER A 231 -0.88 -9.97 26.76
N PRO A 232 -0.19 -10.23 27.90
CA PRO A 232 -0.72 -11.02 29.03
C PRO A 232 -1.97 -10.43 29.72
N LEU A 233 -2.62 -9.42 29.13
CA LEU A 233 -3.80 -8.72 29.63
C LEU A 233 -5.13 -9.49 29.48
N ARG A 234 -5.12 -10.75 29.01
CA ARG A 234 -6.32 -11.61 29.08
C ARG A 234 -6.69 -11.97 30.52
N HIS A 235 -5.77 -11.84 31.47
CA HIS A 235 -6.08 -11.89 32.90
C HIS A 235 -5.45 -10.69 33.60
N THR A 236 -6.30 -9.80 34.11
CA THR A 236 -6.00 -8.62 34.95
C THR A 236 -5.68 -7.31 34.23
N ARG A 237 -6.75 -6.53 33.98
CA ARG A 237 -7.03 -5.19 34.54
C ARG A 237 -7.79 -4.37 33.50
N ARG A 238 -9.03 -4.00 33.82
CA ARG A 238 -9.58 -2.72 33.33
C ARG A 238 -8.50 -1.66 33.58
N LEU A 239 -8.20 -0.81 32.60
CA LEU A 239 -7.39 0.40 32.82
C LEU A 239 -7.89 1.04 34.12
N ARG A 240 -7.02 1.12 35.15
CA ARG A 240 -7.43 1.69 36.44
C ARG A 240 -7.58 3.20 36.35
N SER A 241 -6.89 3.82 35.39
CA SER A 241 -6.98 5.24 35.06
C SER A 241 -6.62 5.51 33.60
N LEU A 242 -7.01 6.69 33.11
CA LEU A 242 -6.58 7.22 31.81
C LEU A 242 -5.06 7.48 31.75
N SER A 243 -4.41 7.71 32.90
CA SER A 243 -2.97 7.98 32.96
C SER A 243 -2.13 6.74 32.63
N GLU A 244 -2.48 5.57 33.18
CA GLU A 244 -1.79 4.31 32.87
C GLU A 244 -1.90 3.96 31.38
N GLY A 245 -3.06 4.22 30.77
CA GLY A 245 -3.27 4.03 29.33
C GLY A 245 -2.40 4.98 28.49
N LEU A 246 -2.30 6.24 28.91
CA LEU A 246 -1.52 7.26 28.20
C LEU A 246 0.00 6.98 28.27
N ASP A 247 0.50 6.49 29.39
CA ASP A 247 1.93 6.15 29.52
C ASP A 247 2.29 4.95 28.65
N LEU A 248 1.42 3.93 28.63
CA LEU A 248 1.61 2.76 27.78
C LEU A 248 1.62 3.15 26.30
N TRP A 249 0.68 4.01 25.88
CA TRP A 249 0.61 4.59 24.53
C TRP A 249 1.89 5.31 24.08
N ARG A 250 2.56 6.02 24.98
CA ARG A 250 3.82 6.72 24.64
C ARG A 250 4.94 5.75 24.32
N THR A 251 4.88 4.52 24.83
CA THR A 251 5.91 3.49 24.68
C THR A 251 5.60 2.47 23.58
N THR A 252 4.46 2.58 22.91
CA THR A 252 4.09 1.62 21.85
C THR A 252 5.01 1.77 20.64
N PRO A 253 5.45 0.66 20.02
CA PRO A 253 6.19 0.73 18.78
C PRO A 253 5.35 1.38 17.68
N PRO A 254 6.00 1.99 16.67
CA PRO A 254 5.28 2.53 15.52
C PRO A 254 4.47 1.42 14.82
N PRO A 255 3.29 1.74 14.27
CA PRO A 255 2.51 0.78 13.49
C PRO A 255 3.33 0.27 12.29
N GLU A 256 3.10 -0.98 11.89
CA GLU A 256 3.78 -1.52 10.72
C GLU A 256 3.44 -0.68 9.47
N PRO A 257 4.47 -0.32 8.67
CA PRO A 257 4.25 0.46 7.47
C PRO A 257 3.53 -0.40 6.42
N HIS A 258 2.69 0.27 5.64
CA HIS A 258 2.02 -0.34 4.51
C HIS A 258 3.01 -1.08 3.58
N PRO A 259 2.67 -2.26 3.00
CA PRO A 259 3.55 -3.01 2.10
C PRO A 259 4.15 -2.18 0.96
N ALA A 260 3.38 -1.25 0.38
CA ALA A 260 3.88 -0.27 -0.59
C ALA A 260 5.04 0.59 -0.05
N ASN A 261 4.95 1.12 1.16
CA ASN A 261 6.01 1.94 1.75
C ASN A 261 7.24 1.08 2.07
N ARG A 262 7.02 -0.13 2.59
CA ARG A 262 8.09 -1.10 2.83
C ARG A 262 8.86 -1.41 1.54
N PHE A 263 8.14 -1.60 0.43
CA PHE A 263 8.75 -1.76 -0.90
C PHE A 263 9.62 -0.57 -1.28
N LEU A 264 9.15 0.68 -1.08
CA LEU A 264 9.94 1.87 -1.38
C LEU A 264 11.24 1.94 -0.56
N VAL A 265 11.15 1.69 0.75
CA VAL A 265 12.32 1.66 1.65
C VAL A 265 13.36 0.67 1.12
N GLU A 266 12.95 -0.56 0.80
CA GLU A 266 13.87 -1.58 0.27
C GLU A 266 14.42 -1.22 -1.12
N TRP A 267 13.56 -0.66 -1.98
CA TRP A 267 13.91 -0.31 -3.36
C TRP A 267 15.03 0.73 -3.40
N PHE A 268 14.91 1.78 -2.58
CA PHE A 268 15.91 2.84 -2.54
C PHE A 268 17.12 2.46 -1.69
N ALA A 269 16.97 1.67 -0.62
CA ALA A 269 18.12 1.19 0.16
C ALA A 269 19.10 0.36 -0.69
N THR A 270 18.60 -0.47 -1.60
CA THR A 270 19.45 -1.31 -2.48
C THR A 270 20.08 -0.55 -3.65
N ARG A 271 19.58 0.66 -3.96
CA ARG A 271 19.97 1.47 -5.13
C ARG A 271 20.59 2.81 -4.78
N SER A 272 20.78 3.11 -3.48
CA SER A 272 21.41 4.35 -3.00
C SER A 272 22.89 4.50 -3.39
N GLY A 273 23.46 3.56 -4.16
CA GLY A 273 24.82 3.58 -4.67
C GLY A 273 24.95 3.69 -6.20
N ASP A 274 23.85 3.84 -6.96
CA ASP A 274 23.95 3.99 -8.42
C ASP A 274 24.38 5.42 -8.81
N GLU A 275 25.45 5.49 -9.60
CA GLU A 275 26.30 6.64 -9.98
C GLU A 275 25.62 7.78 -10.78
N ASN A 276 24.29 7.81 -10.87
CA ASN A 276 23.54 8.90 -11.50
C ASN A 276 23.16 9.94 -10.44
N GLY A 277 24.16 10.76 -10.05
CA GLY A 277 24.15 11.81 -9.02
C GLY A 277 23.07 12.91 -9.15
N GLU A 278 21.81 12.55 -9.02
CA GLU A 278 20.76 13.48 -8.58
C GLU A 278 20.67 13.33 -7.07
N GLY A 279 21.30 14.22 -6.29
CA GLY A 279 21.30 14.22 -4.83
C GLY A 279 19.90 14.44 -4.21
N LEU A 280 18.96 13.54 -4.51
CA LEU A 280 17.59 13.50 -4.07
C LEU A 280 17.52 12.69 -2.78
N GLY A 281 17.03 13.30 -1.72
CA GLY A 281 16.90 12.65 -0.43
C GLY A 281 15.73 11.67 -0.38
N THR A 282 15.72 10.80 0.62
CA THR A 282 14.52 10.07 1.04
C THR A 282 13.94 10.69 2.30
N CYS A 283 12.66 10.44 2.56
CA CYS A 283 12.01 10.92 3.78
C CYS A 283 12.66 10.27 5.02
N SER A 284 13.04 11.09 6.00
CA SER A 284 13.70 10.64 7.24
C SER A 284 12.80 9.77 8.14
N ASN A 285 11.48 9.77 7.93
CA ASN A 285 10.62 8.78 8.58
C ASN A 285 10.88 7.39 7.98
N GLY A 286 11.60 6.53 8.70
CA GLY A 286 12.08 5.23 8.21
C GLY A 286 10.98 4.29 7.67
N GLY A 287 9.73 4.44 8.11
CA GLY A 287 8.59 3.67 7.59
C GLY A 287 7.93 4.24 6.32
N CYS A 288 8.37 5.39 5.82
CA CYS A 288 7.75 6.07 4.67
C CYS A 288 8.37 5.66 3.34
N GLY A 289 9.70 5.71 3.23
CA GLY A 289 10.45 5.32 2.02
C GLY A 289 10.28 6.20 0.79
N ARG A 290 9.45 7.26 0.83
CA ARG A 290 9.26 8.16 -0.33
C ARG A 290 10.56 8.94 -0.64
N PRO A 291 11.08 8.87 -1.87
CA PRO A 291 12.16 9.73 -2.34
C PRO A 291 11.62 11.10 -2.75
N GLU A 292 12.49 12.11 -2.73
CA GLU A 292 12.26 13.36 -3.44
C GLU A 292 12.16 13.09 -4.96
N THR A 293 11.24 13.77 -5.61
CA THR A 293 11.11 13.76 -7.08
C THR A 293 11.84 14.94 -7.72
N ARG A 294 12.21 15.94 -6.92
CA ARG A 294 13.04 17.09 -7.26
C ARG A 294 13.87 17.53 -6.05
N ARG A 295 15.06 18.10 -6.29
CA ARG A 295 15.92 18.64 -5.23
C ARG A 295 15.15 19.63 -4.34
N HIS A 296 15.35 19.51 -3.02
CA HIS A 296 14.76 20.38 -2.00
C HIS A 296 13.22 20.44 -2.10
N GLU A 297 12.59 19.31 -2.42
CA GLU A 297 11.14 19.20 -2.43
C GLU A 297 10.61 19.06 -1.01
N PHE A 298 11.31 18.30 -0.16
CA PHE A 298 10.89 17.99 1.19
C PHE A 298 11.21 19.13 2.16
N SER A 299 10.35 19.28 3.17
CA SER A 299 10.59 20.23 4.26
C SER A 299 11.61 19.67 5.23
N MET A 300 12.54 20.51 5.67
CA MET A 300 13.53 20.16 6.68
C MET A 300 12.98 20.41 8.09
N CYS A 301 13.52 19.67 9.07
CA CYS A 301 13.27 19.94 10.47
C CYS A 301 13.79 21.34 10.82
N SER A 302 12.92 22.20 11.35
CA SER A 302 13.30 23.58 11.71
C SER A 302 14.30 23.67 12.87
N ALA A 303 14.45 22.61 13.67
CA ALA A 303 15.39 22.58 14.79
C ALA A 303 16.81 22.21 14.36
N CYS A 304 16.99 21.07 13.67
CA CYS A 304 18.32 20.59 13.28
C CYS A 304 18.72 20.87 11.83
N GLY A 305 17.79 21.26 10.94
CA GLY A 305 18.06 21.47 9.52
C GLY A 305 18.34 20.20 8.71
N LEU A 306 18.62 19.06 9.33
CA LEU A 306 19.00 17.82 8.63
C LEU A 306 17.85 16.97 8.12
N ALA A 307 16.89 16.66 8.99
CA ALA A 307 15.90 15.63 8.71
C ALA A 307 14.89 16.18 7.70
N ARG A 308 14.63 15.43 6.62
CA ARG A 308 13.77 15.83 5.50
C ARG A 308 12.48 15.03 5.48
N TYR A 309 11.34 15.69 5.30
CA TYR A 309 10.03 15.06 5.37
C TYR A 309 9.15 15.37 4.16
N CYS A 310 8.51 14.33 3.63
CA CYS A 310 7.53 14.47 2.55
C CYS A 310 6.21 15.10 3.02
N SER A 311 5.95 15.15 4.33
CA SER A 311 4.75 15.76 4.92
C SER A 311 4.96 16.05 6.41
N ARG A 312 4.19 16.98 6.97
CA ARG A 312 4.16 17.24 8.43
C ARG A 312 3.68 16.04 9.23
N ALA A 313 2.85 15.17 8.66
CA ALA A 313 2.48 13.90 9.29
C ALA A 313 3.69 12.98 9.47
N CYS A 314 4.54 12.81 8.44
CA CYS A 314 5.78 12.05 8.57
C CYS A 314 6.76 12.66 9.58
N GLN A 315 6.85 14.00 9.63
CA GLN A 315 7.66 14.68 10.65
C GLN A 315 7.14 14.40 12.06
N ALA A 316 5.83 14.53 12.30
CA ALA A 316 5.23 14.27 13.61
C ALA A 316 5.40 12.81 14.06
N THR A 317 5.22 11.86 13.13
CA THR A 317 5.45 10.44 13.38
C THR A 317 6.92 10.17 13.73
N HIS A 318 7.86 10.68 12.93
CA HIS A 318 9.29 10.51 13.21
C HIS A 318 9.70 11.18 14.53
N TRP A 319 9.17 12.37 14.83
CA TRP A 319 9.37 13.08 16.09
C TRP A 319 8.91 12.27 17.29
N LYS A 320 7.73 11.64 17.20
CA LYS A 320 7.18 10.81 18.28
C LYS A 320 8.08 9.62 18.61
N TYR A 321 8.63 8.93 17.60
CA TYR A 321 9.25 7.61 17.80
C TYR A 321 10.78 7.60 17.88
N SER A 322 11.50 8.52 17.24
CA SER A 322 12.98 8.50 17.23
C SER A 322 13.61 9.89 17.19
N HIS A 323 13.14 10.78 16.31
CA HIS A 323 13.86 12.02 16.03
C HIS A 323 13.98 12.95 17.24
N LYS A 324 13.00 12.97 18.15
CA LYS A 324 13.05 13.85 19.33
C LYS A 324 14.29 13.62 20.20
N ALA A 325 14.80 12.38 20.26
CA ALA A 325 16.01 12.04 21.02
C ALA A 325 17.30 12.33 20.23
N GLU A 326 17.23 12.32 18.90
CA GLU A 326 18.38 12.47 17.99
C GLU A 326 18.55 13.91 17.49
N CYS A 327 17.56 14.78 17.68
CA CYS A 327 17.53 16.12 17.10
C CYS A 327 18.46 17.07 17.87
N THR A 328 19.58 17.41 17.26
CA THR A 328 20.53 18.41 17.78
C THR A 328 20.32 19.75 17.06
N PRO A 329 20.10 20.87 17.78
CA PRO A 329 19.86 22.17 17.17
C PRO A 329 21.04 22.69 16.34
N ILE A 330 20.73 23.41 15.25
CA ILE A 330 21.71 23.90 14.27
C ILE A 330 22.82 24.78 14.89
N ASN A 331 22.51 25.51 15.97
CA ASN A 331 23.50 26.37 16.63
C ASN A 331 24.63 25.55 17.30
N GLN A 332 24.30 24.36 17.82
CA GLN A 332 25.28 23.48 18.46
C GLN A 332 26.20 22.79 17.43
N TRP A 333 25.84 22.82 16.15
CA TRP A 333 26.64 22.28 15.07
C TRP A 333 27.76 23.23 14.65
N LEU A 334 27.42 24.51 14.60
CA LEU A 334 28.36 25.60 14.34
C LEU A 334 29.43 25.66 15.44
N ASP A 335 29.05 25.41 16.68
CA ASP A 335 29.97 25.34 17.82
C ASP A 335 30.83 24.06 17.84
N ALA A 336 30.36 22.97 17.22
CA ALA A 336 31.05 21.67 17.20
C ALA A 336 32.00 21.47 15.99
N GLY A 337 32.12 22.46 15.10
CA GLY A 337 33.06 22.41 13.96
C GLY A 337 32.76 21.33 12.90
N ILE A 338 31.52 20.85 12.82
CA ILE A 338 31.10 19.84 11.84
C ILE A 338 30.80 20.55 10.49
N MET A 339 31.89 20.88 9.80
CA MET A 339 32.10 21.24 8.38
C MET A 339 31.07 22.10 7.62
N ALA A 340 31.63 23.17 7.07
CA ALA A 340 31.05 24.31 6.34
C ALA A 340 30.67 24.07 4.86
N ASP A 341 30.33 22.84 4.45
CA ASP A 341 30.09 22.53 3.01
C ASP A 341 28.60 22.38 2.60
N GLU A 342 27.65 22.51 3.53
CA GLU A 342 26.21 22.54 3.22
C GLU A 342 25.51 23.75 3.87
N ALA A 343 26.00 24.97 3.60
CA ALA A 343 25.26 26.18 3.93
C ALA A 343 23.91 26.22 3.16
N PRO A 344 22.76 26.47 3.82
CA PRO A 344 21.51 26.68 3.12
C PRO A 344 21.59 27.96 2.28
N LEU A 345 21.43 27.85 0.96
CA LEU A 345 21.17 29.02 0.11
C LEU A 345 19.86 29.67 0.60
N GLU A 346 19.97 30.94 0.99
CA GLU A 346 18.90 31.77 1.53
C GLU A 346 17.62 31.69 0.67
N GLY A 347 16.55 31.15 1.26
CA GLY A 347 15.19 31.23 0.73
C GLY A 347 14.46 32.37 1.42
N GLY A 348 14.23 33.46 0.66
CA GLY A 348 13.69 34.74 1.10
C GLY A 348 12.62 34.68 2.20
N ALA A 349 12.94 35.38 3.29
CA ALA A 349 12.00 35.77 4.32
C ALA A 349 10.94 36.72 3.73
N GLY A 350 9.69 36.27 3.66
CA GLY A 350 8.54 37.17 3.67
C GLY A 350 8.42 37.74 5.07
N GLY A 351 8.91 38.96 5.26
CA GLY A 351 8.88 39.67 6.53
C GLY A 351 7.45 39.85 7.03
N ALA A 352 7.16 39.29 8.20
CA ALA A 352 6.14 39.81 9.09
C ALA A 352 6.84 40.84 9.99
N GLU A 353 6.65 42.12 9.65
CA GLU A 353 7.07 43.27 10.43
C GLU A 353 6.26 43.29 11.74
N LEU A 354 6.91 42.97 12.86
CA LEU A 354 6.39 43.23 14.19
C LEU A 354 6.76 44.67 14.56
N VAL A 355 5.80 45.57 14.38
CA VAL A 355 5.81 46.89 15.01
C VAL A 355 5.44 46.69 16.48
N LEU A 356 6.37 46.95 17.40
CA LEU A 356 6.08 47.33 18.78
C LEU A 356 7.17 48.32 19.24
N ASP A 357 6.71 49.56 19.40
CA ASP A 357 7.20 50.73 20.16
C ASP A 357 8.69 51.13 20.16
#